data_AF-A0A8W8KGT7-F1
#
_entry.id   AF-A0A8W8KGT7-F1
#
_cell.length_a   1.000
_cell.length_b   1.000
_cell.length_c   1.000
_cell.angle_alpha   90.00
_cell.angle_beta   90.00
_cell.angle_gamma   90.00
#
_symmetry.space_group_name_H-M   'P 1'
#
loop_
_entity.id
_entity.type
_entity.pdbx_description
1 polymer ?
#
loop_
_entity_poly.entity_id
_entity_poly.type
_entity_poly.pdbx_seq_one_letter_code
_entity_poly.pdbx_strand_id
1 'polypeptide(L)'
;MMTYYVCRCFFSNNIFLKQYNLHVTYKDEEQFKHDYLQILRKRGCNTEEKIREACREEEYLASEFLALVQACKANKSASLEEIFDRIKVEKAERVYTFPIFTEEFCRLFVEELSHFEDSDCPKGRPNTMNKYGVLLNELGFDEDFLTPLREHYIAAITSLMYPDWGGAFLDSHKAFVVKYKLGQDTDLNYHYDNAEITLNVSLGKTFTGGELYFGDMFRPRETSNQNARFTEISHVPSIALLHRGQHRHGASPITSGERYNLIIWMRSSAVRNACCPMCFEEPDLVPTVGFGDGFTKQTETVDVCTV
;
A
#
# COMPACT_ATOMS: atom_id res chain seq x y z
N MET A 1 -13.69 -1.28 30.66
CA MET A 1 -13.87 -0.61 29.35
C MET A 1 -14.81 -1.48 28.54
N MET A 2 -15.88 -0.91 27.99
CA MET A 2 -16.76 -1.63 27.07
C MET A 2 -16.09 -1.63 25.69
N THR A 3 -15.84 -2.81 25.16
CA THR A 3 -15.43 -2.99 23.76
C THR A 3 -16.70 -3.05 22.93
N TYR A 4 -16.79 -2.20 21.92
CA TYR A 4 -17.92 -2.17 20.99
C TYR A 4 -17.58 -3.04 19.77
N TYR A 5 -18.58 -3.77 19.28
CA TYR A 5 -18.46 -4.64 18.11
C TYR A 5 -19.55 -4.28 17.11
N VAL A 6 -19.21 -4.24 15.83
CA VAL A 6 -20.18 -4.19 14.73
C VAL A 6 -20.30 -5.59 14.13
N CYS A 7 -21.50 -5.98 13.71
CA CYS A 7 -21.68 -7.26 13.05
C CYS A 7 -20.99 -7.23 11.68
N ARG A 8 -20.23 -8.28 11.34
CA ARG A 8 -19.55 -8.42 10.03
C ARG A 8 -20.49 -8.21 8.83
N CYS A 9 -21.79 -8.53 8.99
CA CYS A 9 -22.76 -8.35 7.91
C CYS A 9 -22.97 -6.88 7.50
N PHE A 10 -22.56 -5.90 8.31
CA PHE A 10 -22.65 -4.49 7.93
C PHE A 10 -21.78 -4.15 6.72
N PHE A 11 -20.71 -4.91 6.50
CA PHE A 11 -19.76 -4.69 5.41
C PHE A 11 -20.12 -5.47 4.13
N SER A 12 -20.93 -6.52 4.24
CA SER A 12 -21.34 -7.34 3.10
C SER A 12 -22.79 -7.13 2.69
N ASN A 13 -23.67 -6.65 3.58
CA ASN A 13 -25.08 -6.44 3.27
C ASN A 13 -25.38 -4.96 2.95
N ASN A 14 -26.38 -4.76 2.10
CA ASN A 14 -26.96 -3.44 1.81
C ASN A 14 -26.04 -2.47 1.05
N ILE A 15 -25.06 -2.99 0.30
CA ILE A 15 -24.18 -2.20 -0.58
C ILE A 15 -25.03 -1.59 -1.71
N PHE A 16 -24.91 -0.29 -1.97
CA PHE A 16 -25.72 0.37 -3.00
C PHE A 16 -24.94 0.58 -4.30
N LEU A 17 -25.33 -0.14 -5.35
CA LEU A 17 -24.78 0.03 -6.69
C LEU A 17 -25.49 1.20 -7.38
N LYS A 18 -24.92 2.41 -7.26
CA LYS A 18 -25.51 3.66 -7.74
C LYS A 18 -25.88 3.63 -9.23
N GLN A 19 -25.01 3.07 -10.08
CA GLN A 19 -25.23 2.95 -11.52
C GLN A 19 -26.50 2.15 -11.86
N TYR A 20 -26.79 1.14 -11.03
CA TYR A 20 -27.93 0.25 -11.23
C TYR A 20 -29.09 0.56 -10.28
N ASN A 21 -28.96 1.54 -9.39
CA ASN A 21 -29.94 1.90 -8.37
C ASN A 21 -30.42 0.67 -7.56
N LEU A 22 -29.49 -0.16 -7.10
CA LEU A 22 -29.78 -1.48 -6.51
C LEU A 22 -28.95 -1.69 -5.23
N HIS A 23 -29.62 -2.10 -4.15
CA HIS A 23 -28.92 -2.64 -2.98
C HIS A 23 -28.62 -4.12 -3.18
N VAL A 24 -27.39 -4.52 -2.87
CA VAL A 24 -26.87 -5.87 -3.03
C VAL A 24 -26.23 -6.35 -1.73
N THR A 25 -26.13 -7.66 -1.61
CA THR A 25 -25.27 -8.33 -0.63
C THR A 25 -24.09 -8.92 -1.39
N TYR A 26 -22.87 -8.61 -0.98
CA TYR A 26 -21.65 -9.13 -1.58
C TYR A 26 -20.88 -9.94 -0.56
N LYS A 27 -20.88 -11.26 -0.74
CA LYS A 27 -20.05 -12.19 0.04
C LYS A 27 -18.86 -12.68 -0.77
N ASP A 28 -19.13 -13.02 -2.02
CA ASP A 28 -18.16 -13.46 -3.01
C ASP A 28 -18.77 -13.28 -4.42
N GLU A 29 -17.92 -13.41 -5.44
CA GLU A 29 -18.32 -13.21 -6.83
C GLU A 29 -19.36 -14.23 -7.30
N GLU A 30 -19.32 -15.47 -6.80
CA GLU A 30 -20.23 -16.55 -7.18
C GLU A 30 -21.65 -16.28 -6.66
N GLN A 31 -21.79 -15.94 -5.37
CA GLN A 31 -23.05 -15.52 -4.77
C GLN A 31 -23.59 -14.28 -5.46
N PHE A 32 -22.75 -13.27 -5.69
CA PHE A 32 -23.20 -12.04 -6.31
C PHE A 32 -23.74 -12.27 -7.73
N LYS A 33 -23.03 -13.08 -8.54
CA LYS A 33 -23.49 -13.48 -9.88
C LYS A 33 -24.78 -14.29 -9.80
N HIS A 34 -24.87 -15.25 -8.88
CA HIS A 34 -26.07 -16.06 -8.72
C HIS A 34 -27.30 -15.19 -8.42
N ASP A 35 -27.17 -14.24 -7.49
CA ASP A 35 -28.29 -13.47 -6.97
C ASP A 35 -28.67 -12.26 -7.85
N TYR A 36 -27.68 -11.56 -8.42
CA TYR A 36 -27.89 -10.23 -9.00
C TYR A 36 -27.65 -10.14 -10.52
N LEU A 37 -26.99 -11.12 -11.15
CA LEU A 37 -26.61 -11.03 -12.58
C LEU A 37 -27.80 -10.79 -13.51
N GLN A 38 -28.92 -11.49 -13.29
CA GLN A 38 -30.13 -11.33 -14.09
C GLN A 38 -30.79 -9.96 -13.90
N ILE A 39 -30.71 -9.42 -12.69
CA ILE A 39 -31.27 -8.10 -12.34
C ILE A 39 -30.40 -7.00 -12.97
N LEU A 40 -29.08 -7.13 -12.87
CA LEU A 40 -28.11 -6.21 -13.44
C LEU A 40 -28.23 -6.15 -14.97
N ARG A 41 -28.37 -7.30 -15.65
CA ARG A 41 -28.61 -7.36 -17.10
C ARG A 41 -29.88 -6.59 -17.52
N LYS A 42 -30.99 -6.78 -16.79
CA LYS A 42 -32.22 -6.01 -17.03
C LYS A 42 -32.06 -4.51 -16.83
N ARG A 43 -31.05 -4.08 -16.07
CA ARG A 43 -30.72 -2.68 -15.80
C ARG A 43 -29.53 -2.17 -16.64
N GLY A 44 -29.16 -2.87 -17.71
CA GLY A 44 -28.18 -2.41 -18.70
C GLY A 44 -26.74 -2.93 -18.52
N CYS A 45 -26.52 -3.83 -17.56
CA CYS A 45 -25.25 -4.55 -17.35
C CYS A 45 -25.12 -5.73 -18.33
N ASN A 46 -24.98 -5.43 -19.63
CA ASN A 46 -25.13 -6.42 -20.70
C ASN A 46 -23.81 -7.03 -21.22
N THR A 47 -22.67 -6.60 -20.69
CA THR A 47 -21.35 -7.11 -21.08
C THR A 47 -20.66 -7.77 -19.89
N GLU A 48 -19.84 -8.78 -20.14
CA GLU A 48 -19.00 -9.42 -19.10
C GLU A 48 -18.11 -8.39 -18.39
N GLU A 49 -17.70 -7.35 -19.10
CA GLU A 49 -16.91 -6.24 -18.56
C GLU A 49 -17.72 -5.39 -17.56
N LYS A 50 -18.97 -5.05 -17.87
CA LYS A 50 -19.88 -4.36 -16.94
C LYS A 50 -20.28 -5.23 -15.75
N ILE A 51 -20.39 -6.54 -15.96
CA ILE A 51 -20.68 -7.50 -14.89
C ILE A 51 -19.50 -7.54 -13.94
N ARG A 52 -18.27 -7.62 -14.45
CA ARG A 52 -17.06 -7.49 -13.64
C ARG A 52 -17.01 -6.16 -12.92
N GLU A 53 -17.32 -5.04 -13.59
CA GLU A 53 -17.37 -3.71 -12.97
C GLU A 53 -18.39 -3.65 -11.82
N ALA A 54 -19.60 -4.19 -12.02
CA ALA A 54 -20.63 -4.28 -10.98
C ALA A 54 -20.25 -5.23 -9.82
N CYS A 55 -19.41 -6.23 -10.11
CA CYS A 55 -18.82 -7.14 -9.12
C CYS A 55 -17.53 -6.57 -8.50
N ARG A 56 -16.96 -5.48 -9.03
CA ARG A 56 -15.56 -5.09 -8.77
C ARG A 56 -15.47 -4.09 -7.65
N GLU A 57 -14.85 -4.61 -6.60
CA GLU A 57 -13.99 -3.96 -5.61
C GLU A 57 -12.79 -3.19 -6.24
N GLU A 58 -12.88 -2.61 -7.44
CA GLU A 58 -11.73 -2.01 -8.15
C GLU A 58 -11.97 -0.61 -8.74
N GLU A 59 -13.17 -0.01 -8.58
CA GLU A 59 -13.46 1.36 -9.07
C GLU A 59 -12.53 2.44 -8.48
N TYR A 60 -11.81 2.10 -7.40
CA TYR A 60 -10.82 2.98 -6.79
C TYR A 60 -9.45 2.96 -7.47
N LEU A 61 -9.14 1.96 -8.31
CA LEU A 61 -7.86 1.84 -9.00
C LEU A 61 -7.85 2.65 -10.30
N ALA A 62 -6.74 3.33 -10.58
CA ALA A 62 -6.56 4.04 -11.84
C ALA A 62 -6.50 3.05 -13.02
N SER A 63 -7.08 3.41 -14.17
CA SER A 63 -7.09 2.53 -15.33
C SER A 63 -5.69 2.25 -15.89
N GLU A 64 -4.79 3.23 -15.78
CA GLU A 64 -3.38 3.18 -16.13
C GLU A 64 -2.64 2.19 -15.22
N PHE A 65 -2.99 2.15 -13.93
CA PHE A 65 -2.45 1.19 -12.97
C PHE A 65 -2.84 -0.23 -13.35
N LEU A 66 -4.13 -0.45 -13.65
CA LEU A 66 -4.62 -1.77 -14.07
C LEU A 66 -3.95 -2.23 -15.36
N ALA A 67 -3.75 -1.33 -16.33
CA ALA A 67 -3.02 -1.61 -17.55
C ALA A 67 -1.54 -1.97 -17.30
N LEU A 68 -0.87 -1.25 -16.39
CA LEU A 68 0.49 -1.56 -15.96
C LEU A 68 0.57 -2.96 -15.32
N VAL A 69 -0.33 -3.26 -14.39
CA VAL A 69 -0.39 -4.58 -13.72
C VAL A 69 -0.63 -5.70 -14.73
N GLN A 70 -1.53 -5.50 -15.69
CA GLN A 70 -1.80 -6.46 -16.76
C GLN A 70 -0.57 -6.71 -17.63
N ALA A 71 0.14 -5.66 -18.04
CA ALA A 71 1.38 -5.76 -18.80
C ALA A 71 2.45 -6.56 -18.02
N CYS A 72 2.63 -6.25 -16.73
CA CYS A 72 3.56 -6.97 -15.85
C CYS A 72 3.18 -8.46 -15.68
N LYS A 73 1.88 -8.80 -15.64
CA LYS A 73 1.41 -10.19 -15.53
C LYS A 73 1.52 -10.98 -16.83
N ALA A 74 1.42 -10.32 -17.98
CA ALA A 74 1.48 -10.93 -19.32
C ALA A 74 2.90 -11.36 -19.73
N ASN A 75 3.78 -11.66 -18.76
CA ASN A 75 5.24 -11.80 -18.78
C ASN A 75 5.81 -12.94 -19.67
N LYS A 76 5.13 -13.27 -20.77
CA LYS A 76 5.63 -14.07 -21.89
C LYS A 76 5.66 -13.27 -23.22
N SER A 77 5.03 -12.09 -23.30
CA SER A 77 4.93 -11.31 -24.54
C SER A 77 5.20 -9.81 -24.40
N ALA A 78 5.14 -9.23 -23.19
CA ALA A 78 5.51 -7.83 -22.98
C ALA A 78 7.04 -7.70 -22.87
N SER A 79 7.66 -6.85 -23.69
CA SER A 79 9.06 -6.46 -23.51
C SER A 79 9.16 -5.51 -22.31
N LEU A 80 10.32 -5.46 -21.63
CA LEU A 80 10.57 -4.48 -20.57
C LEU A 80 10.33 -3.04 -21.04
N GLU A 81 10.47 -2.78 -22.33
CA GLU A 81 10.17 -1.49 -22.97
C GLU A 81 8.69 -1.11 -22.80
N GLU A 82 7.75 -2.04 -23.03
CA GLU A 82 6.31 -1.78 -22.87
C GLU A 82 5.94 -1.40 -21.43
N ILE A 83 6.63 -1.99 -20.46
CA ILE A 83 6.45 -1.67 -19.05
C ILE A 83 7.01 -0.28 -18.76
N PHE A 84 8.19 0.06 -19.26
CA PHE A 84 8.80 1.39 -19.09
C PHE A 84 8.03 2.51 -19.80
N ASP A 85 7.19 2.20 -20.79
CA ASP A 85 6.24 3.17 -21.35
C ASP A 85 5.07 3.49 -20.40
N ARG A 86 4.79 2.62 -19.42
CA ARG A 86 3.67 2.75 -18.46
C ARG A 86 4.11 3.15 -17.06
N ILE A 87 5.40 2.99 -16.74
CA ILE A 87 5.98 3.36 -15.45
C ILE A 87 7.09 4.38 -15.67
N LYS A 88 7.02 5.49 -14.95
CA LYS A 88 8.05 6.52 -15.04
C LYS A 88 9.25 6.12 -14.18
N VAL A 89 10.43 6.06 -14.80
CA VAL A 89 11.70 5.94 -14.08
C VAL A 89 12.11 7.33 -13.61
N GLU A 90 12.21 7.51 -12.29
CA GLU A 90 12.63 8.78 -11.71
C GLU A 90 14.14 8.95 -11.74
N LYS A 91 14.60 10.18 -11.45
CA LYS A 91 16.03 10.52 -11.45
C LYS A 91 16.83 9.75 -10.39
N ALA A 92 16.19 9.35 -9.30
CA ALA A 92 16.83 8.57 -8.24
C ALA A 92 16.89 7.09 -8.65
N GLU A 93 17.99 6.42 -8.28
CA GLU A 93 18.24 5.05 -8.68
C GLU A 93 17.10 4.12 -8.25
N ARG A 94 16.51 3.42 -9.24
CA ARG A 94 15.45 2.42 -9.03
C ARG A 94 14.31 2.96 -8.17
N VAL A 95 13.91 4.19 -8.47
CA VAL A 95 12.67 4.80 -8.00
C VAL A 95 11.74 4.95 -9.18
N TYR A 96 10.50 4.49 -9.01
CA TYR A 96 9.51 4.47 -10.07
C TYR A 96 8.23 5.16 -9.63
N THR A 97 7.58 5.87 -10.55
CA THR A 97 6.28 6.50 -10.29
C THR A 97 5.23 6.09 -11.32
N PHE A 98 3.98 5.96 -10.86
CA PHE A 98 2.84 5.59 -11.68
C PHE A 98 1.52 6.02 -11.02
N PRO A 99 0.46 6.33 -11.80
CA PRO A 99 -0.88 6.48 -11.25
C PRO A 99 -1.33 5.18 -10.57
N ILE A 100 -1.99 5.27 -9.43
CA ILE A 100 -2.47 4.07 -8.70
C ILE A 100 -3.96 4.11 -8.38
N PHE A 101 -4.45 5.25 -7.90
CA PHE A 101 -5.83 5.42 -7.46
C PHE A 101 -6.55 6.51 -8.24
N THR A 102 -7.88 6.45 -8.28
CA THR A 102 -8.69 7.54 -8.78
C THR A 102 -8.65 8.73 -7.81
N GLU A 103 -8.83 9.95 -8.33
CA GLU A 103 -8.90 11.15 -7.50
C GLU A 103 -10.05 11.09 -6.50
N GLU A 104 -11.19 10.52 -6.91
CA GLU A 104 -12.37 10.37 -6.05
C GLU A 104 -12.11 9.42 -4.89
N PHE A 105 -11.44 8.28 -5.13
CA PHE A 105 -11.02 7.41 -4.04
C PHE A 105 -10.08 8.12 -3.09
N CYS A 106 -9.07 8.81 -3.60
CA CYS A 106 -8.12 9.56 -2.77
C CYS A 106 -8.85 10.58 -1.88
N ARG A 107 -9.85 11.29 -2.43
CA ARG A 107 -10.68 12.25 -1.70
C ARG A 107 -11.50 11.57 -0.59
N LEU A 108 -12.23 10.50 -0.92
CA LEU A 108 -13.04 9.74 0.03
C LEU A 108 -12.19 9.11 1.12
N PHE A 109 -11.00 8.60 0.77
CA PHE A 109 -10.11 7.98 1.72
C PHE A 109 -9.54 9.00 2.70
N VAL A 110 -9.13 10.19 2.23
CA VAL A 110 -8.72 11.30 3.12
C VAL A 110 -9.86 11.79 4.02
N GLU A 111 -11.10 11.78 3.51
CA GLU A 111 -12.30 12.12 4.29
C GLU A 111 -12.51 11.12 5.43
N GLU A 112 -12.46 9.82 5.15
CA GLU A 112 -12.60 8.76 6.16
C GLU A 112 -11.49 8.84 7.23
N LEU A 113 -10.24 9.08 6.80
CA LEU A 113 -9.13 9.26 7.74
C LEU A 113 -9.31 10.49 8.64
N SER A 114 -9.95 11.55 8.11
CA SER A 114 -10.26 12.74 8.90
C SER A 114 -11.37 12.45 9.92
N HIS A 115 -12.43 11.72 9.53
CA HIS A 115 -13.46 11.27 10.47
C HIS A 115 -12.89 10.37 11.57
N PHE A 116 -11.99 9.45 11.22
CA PHE A 116 -11.33 8.61 12.20
C PHE A 116 -10.51 9.46 13.17
N GLU A 117 -9.67 10.38 12.69
CA GLU A 117 -8.86 11.27 13.54
C GLU A 117 -9.73 12.14 14.46
N ASP A 118 -10.88 12.64 13.99
CA ASP A 118 -11.81 13.47 14.76
C ASP A 118 -12.67 12.68 15.76
N SER A 119 -12.71 11.34 15.66
CA SER A 119 -13.47 10.48 16.58
C SER A 119 -12.79 10.33 17.95
N ASP A 120 -13.49 9.76 18.93
CA ASP A 120 -12.91 9.39 20.24
C ASP A 120 -12.22 8.02 20.25
N CYS A 121 -12.11 7.33 19.10
CA CYS A 121 -11.48 6.02 19.02
C CYS A 121 -10.01 6.09 19.47
N PRO A 122 -9.46 5.05 20.14
CA PRO A 122 -8.02 4.93 20.36
C PRO A 122 -7.28 4.92 19.04
N LYS A 123 -6.15 5.64 18.96
CA LYS A 123 -5.36 5.77 17.72
C LYS A 123 -3.89 5.58 18.03
N GLY A 124 -3.28 4.61 17.38
CA GLY A 124 -1.83 4.51 17.29
C GLY A 124 -1.26 5.60 16.40
N ARG A 125 0.05 5.83 16.50
CA ARG A 125 0.78 6.75 15.62
C ARG A 125 1.60 5.98 14.59
N PRO A 126 1.77 6.51 13.37
CA PRO A 126 2.30 5.74 12.24
C PRO A 126 3.68 5.12 12.52
N ASN A 127 4.57 5.95 13.06
CA ASN A 127 5.95 5.61 13.37
C ASN A 127 6.50 6.57 14.43
N THR A 128 7.78 6.43 14.78
CA THR A 128 8.46 7.24 15.81
C THR A 128 8.84 8.64 15.34
N MET A 129 8.72 8.95 14.05
CA MET A 129 9.12 10.21 13.43
C MET A 129 7.94 11.11 13.05
N ASN A 130 6.74 10.54 12.85
CA ASN A 130 5.50 11.26 12.55
C ASN A 130 4.55 11.26 13.74
N LYS A 131 4.12 12.45 14.15
CA LYS A 131 3.15 12.66 15.24
C LYS A 131 1.71 12.60 14.76
N TYR A 132 1.47 12.80 13.46
CA TYR A 132 0.13 12.88 12.87
C TYR A 132 -0.05 11.85 11.76
N GLY A 133 -1.21 11.20 11.76
CA GLY A 133 -1.51 10.11 10.85
C GLY A 133 -2.12 8.90 11.54
N VAL A 134 -2.45 7.90 10.71
CA VAL A 134 -3.31 6.77 11.07
C VAL A 134 -2.65 5.45 10.67
N LEU A 135 -2.71 4.45 11.55
CA LEU A 135 -2.36 3.07 11.24
C LEU A 135 -3.57 2.38 10.58
N LEU A 136 -3.41 1.84 9.38
CA LEU A 136 -4.56 1.36 8.60
C LEU A 136 -5.14 0.03 9.09
N ASN A 137 -4.33 -0.77 9.77
CA ASN A 137 -4.80 -1.99 10.42
C ASN A 137 -5.80 -1.70 11.55
N GLU A 138 -5.71 -0.54 12.22
CA GLU A 138 -6.68 -0.13 13.26
C GLU A 138 -8.06 0.21 12.68
N LEU A 139 -8.11 0.51 11.39
CA LEU A 139 -9.34 0.74 10.61
C LEU A 139 -9.81 -0.52 9.86
N GLY A 140 -9.11 -1.65 10.00
CA GLY A 140 -9.48 -2.92 9.34
C GLY A 140 -9.16 -2.97 7.84
N PHE A 141 -8.32 -2.08 7.31
CA PHE A 141 -7.98 -2.05 5.88
C PHE A 141 -7.00 -3.15 5.44
N ASP A 142 -6.42 -3.92 6.36
CA ASP A 142 -5.39 -4.91 6.01
C ASP A 142 -5.98 -6.10 5.23
N GLU A 143 -7.05 -6.73 5.72
CA GLU A 143 -7.59 -7.98 5.16
C GLU A 143 -8.22 -7.78 3.78
N ASP A 144 -9.12 -6.81 3.64
CA ASP A 144 -9.98 -6.69 2.44
C ASP A 144 -9.47 -5.63 1.43
N PHE A 145 -8.48 -4.81 1.79
CA PHE A 145 -7.96 -3.75 0.91
C PHE A 145 -6.46 -3.90 0.63
N LEU A 146 -5.62 -3.81 1.66
CA LEU A 146 -4.16 -3.74 1.48
C LEU A 146 -3.54 -5.10 1.14
N THR A 147 -4.05 -6.20 1.69
CA THR A 147 -3.61 -7.56 1.33
C THR A 147 -3.90 -7.86 -0.14
N PRO A 148 -5.14 -7.71 -0.65
CA PRO A 148 -5.41 -7.83 -2.09
C PRO A 148 -4.61 -6.87 -2.95
N LEU A 149 -4.44 -5.60 -2.53
CA LEU A 149 -3.63 -4.63 -3.27
C LEU A 149 -2.18 -5.12 -3.45
N ARG A 150 -1.57 -5.61 -2.36
CA ARG A 150 -0.20 -6.17 -2.36
C ARG A 150 -0.11 -7.41 -3.25
N GLU A 151 -0.97 -8.40 -3.02
CA GLU A 151 -0.86 -9.73 -3.61
C GLU A 151 -1.30 -9.76 -5.07
N HIS A 152 -2.40 -9.11 -5.41
CA HIS A 152 -2.99 -9.20 -6.74
C HIS A 152 -2.44 -8.16 -7.71
N TYR A 153 -1.91 -7.03 -7.24
CA TYR A 153 -1.51 -5.92 -8.11
C TYR A 153 -0.04 -5.57 -7.97
N ILE A 154 0.37 -5.13 -6.79
CA ILE A 154 1.72 -4.58 -6.58
C ILE A 154 2.80 -5.65 -6.76
N ALA A 155 2.54 -6.90 -6.34
CA ALA A 155 3.47 -8.02 -6.49
C ALA A 155 3.94 -8.23 -7.95
N ALA A 156 3.07 -8.01 -8.94
CA ALA A 156 3.43 -8.15 -10.36
C ALA A 156 4.49 -7.12 -10.78
N ILE A 157 4.38 -5.90 -10.26
CA ILE A 157 5.31 -4.80 -10.53
C ILE A 157 6.62 -5.04 -9.77
N THR A 158 6.54 -5.34 -8.46
CA THR A 158 7.73 -5.48 -7.61
C THR A 158 8.59 -6.69 -8.01
N SER A 159 7.98 -7.78 -8.47
CA SER A 159 8.69 -8.96 -8.98
C SER A 159 9.62 -8.62 -10.14
N LEU A 160 9.19 -7.69 -11.01
CA LEU A 160 9.94 -7.26 -12.19
C LEU A 160 10.94 -6.15 -11.88
N MET A 161 10.55 -5.19 -11.05
CA MET A 161 11.38 -4.02 -10.76
C MET A 161 12.46 -4.29 -9.70
N TYR A 162 12.24 -5.29 -8.83
CA TYR A 162 13.14 -5.65 -7.72
C TYR A 162 13.39 -7.15 -7.57
N PRO A 163 13.82 -7.85 -8.64
CA PRO A 163 14.04 -9.29 -8.60
C PRO A 163 15.19 -9.70 -7.66
N ASP A 164 16.13 -8.79 -7.42
CA ASP A 164 17.31 -8.96 -6.57
C ASP A 164 17.06 -8.59 -5.10
N TRP A 165 15.88 -8.10 -4.74
CA TRP A 165 15.61 -7.59 -3.39
C TRP A 165 14.23 -8.00 -2.85
N GLY A 166 13.89 -9.28 -2.98
CA GLY A 166 12.68 -9.86 -2.39
C GLY A 166 11.36 -9.42 -3.04
N GLY A 167 11.40 -8.67 -4.16
CA GLY A 167 10.22 -8.10 -4.79
C GLY A 167 9.16 -9.12 -5.24
N ALA A 168 9.55 -10.38 -5.44
CA ALA A 168 8.65 -11.49 -5.79
C ALA A 168 8.02 -12.21 -4.59
N PHE A 169 8.50 -11.95 -3.37
CA PHE A 169 8.15 -12.70 -2.16
C PHE A 169 7.77 -11.76 -1.01
N LEU A 170 7.05 -10.68 -1.31
CA LEU A 170 6.55 -9.74 -0.32
C LEU A 170 5.29 -10.31 0.32
N ASP A 171 5.41 -10.96 1.47
CA ASP A 171 4.37 -11.77 2.14
C ASP A 171 3.69 -11.06 3.32
N SER A 172 4.18 -9.88 3.69
CA SER A 172 3.69 -9.11 4.83
C SER A 172 3.78 -7.62 4.56
N HIS A 173 3.01 -6.82 5.30
CA HIS A 173 3.07 -5.38 5.19
C HIS A 173 2.75 -4.66 6.49
N LYS A 174 3.16 -3.39 6.56
CA LYS A 174 2.68 -2.39 7.50
C LYS A 174 2.26 -1.17 6.71
N ALA A 175 0.99 -0.79 6.80
CA ALA A 175 0.46 0.36 6.08
C ALA A 175 -0.04 1.44 7.04
N PHE A 176 0.25 2.69 6.68
CA PHE A 176 -0.11 3.85 7.49
C PHE A 176 -0.20 5.10 6.63
N VAL A 177 -0.98 6.06 7.09
CA VAL A 177 -1.04 7.38 6.46
C VAL A 177 -0.31 8.38 7.34
N VAL A 178 0.52 9.22 6.74
CA VAL A 178 1.15 10.38 7.39
C VAL A 178 0.51 11.66 6.91
N LYS A 179 0.40 12.64 7.81
CA LYS A 179 -0.17 13.96 7.54
C LYS A 179 0.85 15.05 7.78
N TYR A 180 1.02 15.92 6.79
CA TYR A 180 1.78 17.16 6.91
C TYR A 180 0.86 18.38 6.85
N LYS A 181 1.03 19.32 7.77
CA LYS A 181 0.24 20.56 7.89
C LYS A 181 1.04 21.62 8.65
N LEU A 182 0.88 22.90 8.28
CA LEU A 182 1.47 24.00 9.04
C LEU A 182 0.98 23.99 10.51
N GLY A 183 1.93 24.10 11.45
CA GLY A 183 1.67 23.99 12.89
C GLY A 183 1.59 22.54 13.41
N GLN A 184 1.75 21.55 12.54
CA GLN A 184 1.91 20.13 12.84
C GLN A 184 3.28 19.68 12.32
N ASP A 185 3.42 18.44 11.86
CA ASP A 185 4.60 18.00 11.12
C ASP A 185 4.59 18.64 9.73
N THR A 186 5.74 19.12 9.26
CA THR A 186 5.86 19.76 7.93
C THR A 186 6.81 18.99 7.00
N ASP A 187 7.70 18.20 7.57
CA ASP A 187 8.81 17.51 6.93
C ASP A 187 9.05 16.15 7.58
N LEU A 188 9.97 15.38 7.00
CA LEU A 188 10.44 14.14 7.59
C LEU A 188 11.96 14.02 7.37
N ASN A 189 12.68 13.84 8.47
CA ASN A 189 14.14 13.73 8.46
C ASN A 189 14.63 12.54 7.63
N TYR A 190 15.87 12.63 7.17
CA TYR A 190 16.53 11.60 6.39
C TYR A 190 16.62 10.25 7.13
N HIS A 191 16.07 9.20 6.53
CA HIS A 191 15.95 7.86 7.11
C HIS A 191 15.90 6.78 6.02
N TYR A 192 15.84 5.51 6.41
CA TYR A 192 15.48 4.39 5.55
C TYR A 192 14.30 3.64 6.18
N ASP A 193 13.58 2.87 5.38
CA ASP A 193 12.40 2.15 5.83
C ASP A 193 12.74 0.76 6.36
N ASN A 194 11.96 0.32 7.34
CA ASN A 194 11.94 -1.07 7.76
C ASN A 194 11.07 -1.91 6.80
N ALA A 195 11.47 -1.96 5.54
CA ALA A 195 10.81 -2.65 4.44
C ALA A 195 11.83 -3.18 3.43
N GLU A 196 11.43 -4.19 2.65
CA GLU A 196 12.20 -4.55 1.47
C GLU A 196 11.88 -3.58 0.34
N ILE A 197 10.58 -3.33 0.11
CA ILE A 197 10.05 -2.37 -0.86
C ILE A 197 9.00 -1.48 -0.19
N THR A 198 9.04 -0.18 -0.46
CA THR A 198 8.07 0.81 0.01
C THR A 198 7.27 1.36 -1.15
N LEU A 199 5.96 1.42 -0.96
CA LEU A 199 5.02 2.19 -1.80
C LEU A 199 4.58 3.44 -1.03
N ASN A 200 4.80 4.61 -1.61
CA ASN A 200 4.40 5.91 -1.06
C ASN A 200 3.43 6.59 -2.04
N VAL A 201 2.17 6.74 -1.68
CA VAL A 201 1.14 7.31 -2.54
C VAL A 201 0.71 8.66 -2.00
N SER A 202 0.77 9.69 -2.83
CA SER A 202 0.18 10.99 -2.49
C SER A 202 -1.35 10.89 -2.59
N LEU A 203 -2.06 10.88 -1.47
CA LEU A 203 -3.53 10.88 -1.46
C LEU A 203 -4.10 12.29 -1.70
N GLY A 204 -3.26 13.32 -1.68
CA GLY A 204 -3.61 14.69 -2.00
C GLY A 204 -3.87 15.59 -0.80
N LYS A 205 -4.99 16.33 -0.89
CA LYS A 205 -5.13 17.78 -0.61
C LYS A 205 -4.14 18.64 -1.40
N THR A 206 -4.39 19.95 -1.47
CA THR A 206 -3.53 20.90 -2.17
C THR A 206 -2.41 21.36 -1.23
N PHE A 207 -1.17 21.32 -1.69
CA PHE A 207 0.02 21.77 -0.95
C PHE A 207 1.11 22.30 -1.89
N THR A 208 2.08 23.01 -1.34
CA THR A 208 3.31 23.44 -2.03
C THR A 208 4.55 23.03 -1.24
N GLY A 209 5.67 22.83 -1.92
CA GLY A 209 6.85 22.18 -1.32
C GLY A 209 6.60 20.70 -1.06
N GLY A 210 7.28 20.12 -0.07
CA GLY A 210 7.06 18.71 0.28
C GLY A 210 7.75 17.71 -0.65
N GLU A 211 8.74 18.12 -1.42
CA GLU A 211 9.51 17.25 -2.30
C GLU A 211 10.10 16.08 -1.51
N LEU A 212 10.07 14.89 -2.09
CA LEU A 212 10.80 13.76 -1.55
C LEU A 212 12.24 13.87 -2.04
N TYR A 213 13.20 13.71 -1.15
CA TYR A 213 14.62 13.75 -1.51
C TYR A 213 15.26 12.40 -1.19
N PHE A 214 16.01 11.87 -2.15
CA PHE A 214 16.67 10.56 -2.08
C PHE A 214 18.19 10.72 -2.10
N GLY A 215 18.90 9.97 -1.26
CA GLY A 215 20.36 9.93 -1.25
C GLY A 215 20.90 8.55 -1.58
N ASP A 216 21.81 8.02 -0.77
CA ASP A 216 22.41 6.72 -0.99
C ASP A 216 21.56 5.55 -0.46
N MET A 217 21.84 4.34 -0.96
CA MET A 217 21.29 3.12 -0.37
C MET A 217 21.96 2.88 0.99
N PHE A 218 21.15 2.66 2.02
CA PHE A 218 21.64 2.25 3.32
C PHE A 218 22.41 0.94 3.20
N ARG A 219 23.63 0.92 3.73
CA ARG A 219 24.45 -0.27 3.90
C ARG A 219 24.96 -0.34 5.33
N PRO A 220 24.92 -1.53 5.96
CA PRO A 220 25.42 -1.70 7.32
C PRO A 220 26.89 -1.29 7.39
N ARG A 221 27.26 -0.59 8.47
CA ARG A 221 28.65 -0.19 8.76
C ARG A 221 29.25 0.85 7.78
N GLU A 222 28.48 1.34 6.81
CA GLU A 222 28.84 2.51 6.01
C GLU A 222 28.26 3.78 6.66
N THR A 223 29.14 4.72 7.02
CA THR A 223 28.72 6.05 7.50
C THR A 223 28.02 6.82 6.39
N SER A 224 26.89 7.47 6.69
CA SER A 224 26.20 8.31 5.70
C SER A 224 27.17 9.35 5.15
N ASN A 225 27.26 9.42 3.83
CA ASN A 225 28.13 10.38 3.20
C ASN A 225 27.56 11.79 3.44
N GLN A 226 28.22 12.62 4.25
CA GLN A 226 27.73 13.97 4.57
C GLN A 226 27.66 14.88 3.33
N ASN A 227 28.32 14.49 2.24
CA ASN A 227 28.27 15.15 0.93
C ASN A 227 27.35 14.43 -0.06
N ALA A 228 26.44 13.56 0.41
CA ALA A 228 25.49 12.87 -0.46
C ALA A 228 24.68 13.90 -1.26
N ARG A 229 24.73 13.79 -2.59
CA ARG A 229 23.88 14.59 -3.47
C ARG A 229 22.48 14.03 -3.38
N PHE A 230 21.53 14.87 -2.96
CA PHE A 230 20.14 14.48 -2.97
C PHE A 230 19.51 14.64 -4.35
N THR A 231 18.64 13.71 -4.69
CA THR A 231 17.77 13.79 -5.86
C THR A 231 16.35 14.06 -5.40
N GLU A 232 15.82 15.20 -5.80
CA GLU A 232 14.46 15.60 -5.47
C GLU A 232 13.46 15.04 -6.49
N ILE A 233 12.35 14.54 -5.97
CA ILE A 233 11.21 14.01 -6.71
C ILE A 233 9.95 14.68 -6.18
N SER A 234 9.20 15.32 -7.08
CA SER A 234 7.92 15.93 -6.74
C SER A 234 6.90 14.85 -6.41
N HIS A 235 6.15 15.08 -5.33
CA HIS A 235 5.04 14.20 -4.96
C HIS A 235 3.74 14.75 -5.51
N VAL A 236 3.10 14.01 -6.41
CA VAL A 236 1.89 14.44 -7.13
C VAL A 236 0.69 13.63 -6.62
N PRO A 237 -0.46 14.25 -6.29
CA PRO A 237 -1.68 13.53 -5.91
C PRO A 237 -2.01 12.39 -6.88
N SER A 238 -2.58 11.30 -6.35
CA SER A 238 -2.92 10.02 -7.05
C SER A 238 -1.75 9.23 -7.65
N ILE A 239 -0.53 9.75 -7.59
CA ILE A 239 0.68 9.06 -8.03
C ILE A 239 1.32 8.29 -6.88
N ALA A 240 1.64 7.03 -7.14
CA ALA A 240 2.50 6.21 -6.31
C ALA A 240 3.97 6.43 -6.66
N LEU A 241 4.82 6.41 -5.65
CA LEU A 241 6.27 6.30 -5.73
C LEU A 241 6.69 4.98 -5.09
N LEU A 242 7.35 4.13 -5.86
CA LEU A 242 7.82 2.81 -5.47
C LEU A 242 9.35 2.81 -5.40
N HIS A 243 9.92 2.40 -4.26
CA HIS A 243 11.37 2.35 -4.04
C HIS A 243 11.78 1.21 -3.10
N ARG A 244 13.07 0.89 -3.05
CA ARG A 244 13.62 -0.01 -2.02
C ARG A 244 13.57 0.64 -0.64
N GLY A 245 13.25 -0.13 0.40
CA GLY A 245 13.23 0.39 1.77
C GLY A 245 14.59 0.87 2.27
N GLN A 246 15.68 0.28 1.79
CA GLN A 246 17.05 0.75 2.09
C GLN A 246 17.40 2.11 1.47
N HIS A 247 16.63 2.58 0.48
CA HIS A 247 16.95 3.84 -0.17
C HIS A 247 16.71 4.98 0.82
N ARG A 248 17.80 5.61 1.28
CA ARG A 248 17.66 6.65 2.28
C ARG A 248 16.99 7.86 1.65
N HIS A 249 15.99 8.38 2.33
CA HIS A 249 15.17 9.46 1.83
C HIS A 249 14.56 10.28 2.96
N GLY A 250 13.95 11.41 2.61
CA GLY A 250 13.15 12.23 3.50
C GLY A 250 12.16 13.07 2.72
N ALA A 251 11.40 13.90 3.45
CA ALA A 251 10.47 14.85 2.87
C ALA A 251 10.88 16.27 3.26
N SER A 252 11.03 17.15 2.27
CA SER A 252 11.25 18.58 2.50
C SER A 252 10.01 19.20 3.16
N PRO A 253 10.15 20.35 3.86
CA PRO A 253 9.01 21.03 4.46
C PRO A 253 7.97 21.45 3.43
N ILE A 254 6.69 21.21 3.72
CA ILE A 254 5.60 21.90 3.01
C ILE A 254 5.59 23.39 3.38
N THR A 255 5.23 24.23 2.42
CA THR A 255 5.14 25.69 2.59
C THR A 255 3.71 26.21 2.64
N SER A 256 2.74 25.41 2.17
CA SER A 256 1.32 25.71 2.30
C SER A 256 0.47 24.43 2.21
N GLY A 257 -0.78 24.52 2.68
CA GLY A 257 -1.77 23.46 2.49
C GLY A 257 -1.62 22.27 3.44
N GLU A 258 -2.13 21.13 2.98
CA GLU A 258 -2.09 19.85 3.70
C GLU A 258 -1.70 18.74 2.72
N ARG A 259 -0.89 17.80 3.19
CA ARG A 259 -0.44 16.66 2.39
C ARG A 259 -0.67 15.36 3.17
N TYR A 260 -1.34 14.42 2.51
CA TYR A 260 -1.57 13.07 3.04
C TYR A 260 -0.84 12.07 2.15
N ASN A 261 -0.02 11.21 2.77
CA ASN A 261 0.64 10.13 2.04
C ASN A 261 0.26 8.79 2.66
N LEU A 262 -0.23 7.86 1.83
CA LEU A 262 -0.30 6.45 2.18
C LEU A 262 1.07 5.81 1.99
N ILE A 263 1.61 5.22 3.05
CA ILE A 263 2.85 4.47 3.03
C ILE A 263 2.54 3.00 3.27
N ILE A 264 3.04 2.12 2.41
CA ILE A 264 2.96 0.67 2.58
C ILE A 264 4.39 0.14 2.59
N TRP A 265 4.85 -0.28 3.76
CA TRP A 265 6.08 -1.04 3.93
C TRP A 265 5.78 -2.49 3.63
N MET A 266 6.30 -3.01 2.53
CA MET A 266 6.14 -4.41 2.14
C MET A 266 7.40 -5.19 2.46
N ARG A 267 7.21 -6.39 3.02
CA ARG A 267 8.27 -7.18 3.62
C ARG A 267 8.24 -8.62 3.13
N SER A 268 9.41 -9.23 3.12
CA SER A 268 9.65 -10.61 2.69
C SER A 268 10.25 -11.41 3.84
N SER A 269 9.50 -12.38 4.36
CA SER A 269 10.04 -13.29 5.37
C SER A 269 11.22 -14.12 4.85
N ALA A 270 11.26 -14.42 3.55
CA ALA A 270 12.39 -15.09 2.92
C ALA A 270 13.71 -14.30 3.04
N VAL A 271 13.65 -12.97 3.00
CA VAL A 271 14.81 -12.10 3.22
C VAL A 271 15.10 -11.96 4.71
N ARG A 272 14.06 -11.67 5.50
CA ARG A 272 14.20 -11.30 6.91
C ARG A 272 14.60 -12.45 7.81
N ASN A 273 14.11 -13.66 7.55
CA ASN A 273 14.47 -14.85 8.32
C ASN A 273 15.95 -15.21 8.15
N ALA A 274 16.59 -14.80 7.05
CA ALA A 274 18.02 -15.02 6.84
C ALA A 274 18.89 -13.99 7.60
N CYS A 275 18.44 -12.74 7.71
CA CYS A 275 19.18 -11.69 8.40
C CYS A 275 18.24 -10.56 8.85
N CYS A 276 18.32 -10.16 10.12
CA CYS A 276 17.54 -9.06 10.65
C CYS A 276 17.99 -7.71 10.03
N PRO A 277 17.10 -6.90 9.44
CA PRO A 277 17.46 -5.64 8.79
C PRO A 277 17.84 -4.53 9.79
N MET A 278 17.73 -4.78 11.09
CA MET A 278 18.05 -3.82 12.14
C MET A 278 19.42 -4.07 12.77
N CYS A 279 19.72 -5.31 13.16
CA CYS A 279 21.00 -5.67 13.79
C CYS A 279 22.01 -6.30 12.83
N PHE A 280 21.57 -6.76 11.66
CA PHE A 280 22.39 -7.46 10.65
C PHE A 280 22.98 -8.79 11.13
N GLU A 281 22.29 -9.44 12.07
CA GLU A 281 22.60 -10.76 12.60
C GLU A 281 21.44 -11.73 12.34
N GLU A 282 21.62 -13.00 12.68
CA GLU A 282 20.54 -13.99 12.68
C GLU A 282 19.38 -13.51 13.58
N PRO A 283 18.12 -13.57 13.11
CA PRO A 283 17.00 -13.05 13.89
C PRO A 283 16.71 -13.86 15.16
N ASP A 284 16.65 -13.18 16.31
CA ASP A 284 16.09 -13.72 17.55
C ASP A 284 14.62 -13.32 17.67
N LEU A 285 13.70 -14.28 17.48
CA LEU A 285 12.28 -14.01 17.24
C LEU A 285 11.42 -14.21 18.49
N VAL A 286 10.61 -13.20 18.81
CA VAL A 286 9.55 -13.26 19.82
C VAL A 286 8.16 -13.27 19.17
N PRO A 287 7.17 -14.00 19.71
CA PRO A 287 5.81 -13.99 19.17
C PRO A 287 5.17 -12.60 19.19
N THR A 288 4.37 -12.29 18.16
CA THR A 288 3.63 -11.02 18.02
C THR A 288 2.29 -11.24 17.32
N VAL A 289 1.44 -10.21 17.30
CA VAL A 289 0.12 -10.23 16.63
C VAL A 289 0.22 -9.60 15.24
N GLY A 290 -0.54 -10.13 14.29
CA GLY A 290 -0.54 -9.66 12.90
C GLY A 290 0.78 -9.98 12.18
N PHE A 291 1.15 -9.16 11.21
CA PHE A 291 2.36 -9.37 10.40
C PHE A 291 3.68 -9.06 11.14
N GLY A 292 3.63 -8.44 12.34
CA GLY A 292 4.82 -8.06 13.09
C GLY A 292 5.79 -7.23 12.26
N ASP A 293 7.07 -7.64 12.27
CA ASP A 293 8.12 -7.09 11.40
C ASP A 293 8.46 -7.98 10.20
N GLY A 294 7.53 -8.84 9.76
CA GLY A 294 7.68 -9.65 8.56
C GLY A 294 8.63 -10.85 8.73
N PHE A 295 8.83 -11.33 9.96
CA PHE A 295 9.53 -12.59 10.23
C PHE A 295 8.52 -13.72 10.35
N THR A 296 8.92 -14.93 9.93
CA THR A 296 8.14 -16.15 10.11
C THR A 296 9.03 -17.24 10.70
N LYS A 297 8.42 -18.19 11.42
CA LYS A 297 9.12 -19.39 11.90
C LYS A 297 8.40 -20.61 11.32
N GLN A 298 9.12 -21.48 10.62
CA GLN A 298 8.55 -22.76 10.23
C GLN A 298 8.25 -23.56 11.50
N THR A 299 6.99 -23.88 11.74
CA THR A 299 6.63 -24.86 12.76
C THR A 299 6.94 -26.24 12.20
N GLU A 300 8.01 -26.87 12.66
CA GLU A 300 8.18 -28.31 12.51
C GLU A 300 7.04 -28.99 13.28
N THR A 301 5.99 -29.38 12.57
CA THR A 301 4.96 -30.24 13.15
C THR A 301 5.57 -31.62 13.31
N VAL A 302 6.01 -31.97 14.51
CA VAL A 302 6.35 -33.34 14.86
C VAL A 302 5.03 -34.11 14.99
N ASP A 303 4.81 -35.10 14.13
CA ASP A 303 3.62 -35.94 14.22
C ASP A 303 3.69 -36.80 15.49
N VAL A 304 2.96 -36.34 16.52
CA VAL A 304 2.90 -36.98 17.85
C VAL A 304 2.16 -38.33 17.81
N CYS A 305 1.61 -38.73 16.65
CA CYS A 305 0.88 -40.00 16.50
C CYS A 305 1.78 -41.20 16.14
N THR A 306 3.11 -41.09 16.26
CA THR A 306 4.05 -42.17 15.94
C THR A 306 4.96 -42.62 17.11
N VAL A 307 4.60 -42.30 18.35
CA VAL A 307 5.32 -42.77 19.56
C VAL A 307 4.49 -43.82 20.32
#